data_AF-A0AB36ZZN1-F1
#
_entry.id   AF-A0AB36ZZN1-F1
#
_cell.length_a   1.000
_cell.length_b   1.000
_cell.length_c   1.000
_cell.angle_alpha   90.00
_cell.angle_beta   90.00
_cell.angle_gamma   90.00
#
_symmetry.space_group_name_H-M   'P 1'
#
loop_
_entity.id
_entity.type
_entity.pdbx_description
1 polymer ?
#
loop_
_entity_poly.entity_id
_entity_poly.type
_entity_poly.pdbx_seq_one_letter_code
_entity_poly.pdbx_strand_id
1 'polypeptide(L)'
;MNFTKSITNNIDKLVGTLKSEDELQEVLKRKFTKKEYKVFVAIESGQSIEDLKKSMKDDEERIEEIYKTACKKLNQELFKKELVSIN
;
A
#
# COMPACT_ATOMS: atom_id res chain seq x y z
N MET A 1 -6.42 -7.92 6.10
CA MET A 1 -5.42 -6.84 6.26
C MET A 1 -5.92 -5.84 7.29
N ASN A 2 -5.01 -5.15 7.99
CA ASN A 2 -5.32 -3.95 8.77
C ASN A 2 -4.57 -2.78 8.11
N PHE A 3 -5.29 -1.89 7.42
CA PHE A 3 -4.68 -0.83 6.61
C PHE A 3 -3.89 0.15 7.47
N THR A 4 -4.41 0.51 8.63
CA THR A 4 -3.75 1.39 9.59
C THR A 4 -2.36 0.86 9.96
N LYS A 5 -2.26 -0.43 10.33
CA LYS A 5 -0.99 -1.07 10.67
C LYS A 5 -0.04 -1.11 9.48
N SER A 6 -0.52 -1.53 8.33
CA SER A 6 0.27 -1.65 7.12
C SER A 6 0.82 -0.32 6.63
N ILE A 7 0.00 0.73 6.68
CA ILE A 7 0.40 2.09 6.33
C ILE A 7 1.43 2.61 7.33
N THR A 8 1.18 2.45 8.63
CA THR A 8 2.10 2.92 9.68
C THR A 8 3.47 2.25 9.59
N ASN A 9 3.51 0.96 9.25
CA ASN A 9 4.77 0.22 9.08
C ASN A 9 5.59 0.66 7.86
N ASN A 10 4.93 1.21 6.84
CA ASN A 10 5.56 1.55 5.55
C ASN A 10 5.66 3.07 5.32
N ILE A 11 5.31 3.91 6.30
CA ILE A 11 5.46 5.37 6.25
C ILE A 11 6.57 5.82 7.20
N ASP A 12 7.49 6.64 6.69
CA ASP A 12 8.62 7.14 7.48
C ASP A 12 8.19 8.20 8.50
N LYS A 13 7.30 9.11 8.08
CA LYS A 13 6.74 10.19 8.91
C LYS A 13 5.37 10.56 8.42
N LEU A 14 4.41 10.58 9.33
CA LEU A 14 3.03 11.01 9.10
C LEU A 14 2.71 12.18 10.03
N VAL A 15 2.01 13.19 9.50
CA VAL A 15 1.49 14.32 10.29
C VAL A 15 -0.03 14.33 10.16
N GLY A 16 -0.73 14.18 11.27
CA GLY A 16 -2.19 14.07 11.33
C GLY A 16 -2.67 12.71 11.83
N THR A 17 -3.99 12.53 11.88
CA THR A 17 -4.63 11.26 12.27
C THR A 17 -5.06 10.52 11.03
N LEU A 18 -4.74 9.23 10.92
CA LEU A 18 -5.19 8.39 9.81
C LEU A 18 -6.72 8.35 9.76
N LYS A 19 -7.27 8.29 8.55
CA LYS A 19 -8.70 8.06 8.30
C LYS A 19 -9.15 6.69 8.76
N SER A 20 -10.46 6.44 8.69
CA SER A 20 -11.03 5.12 8.96
C SER A 20 -10.54 4.06 7.97
N GLU A 21 -10.59 2.77 8.33
CA GLU A 21 -10.12 1.67 7.47
C GLU A 21 -10.75 1.70 6.06
N ASP A 22 -12.05 1.98 5.97
CA ASP A 22 -12.77 2.07 4.69
C ASP A 22 -12.26 3.23 3.83
N GLU A 23 -12.03 4.39 4.43
CA GLU A 23 -11.49 5.55 3.74
C GLU A 23 -10.03 5.34 3.32
N LEU A 24 -9.20 4.72 4.17
CA LEU A 24 -7.83 4.37 3.83
C LEU A 24 -7.80 3.42 2.62
N GLN A 25 -8.68 2.42 2.61
CA GLN A 25 -8.82 1.51 1.49
C GLN A 25 -9.16 2.26 0.19
N GLU A 26 -10.14 3.17 0.23
CA GLU A 26 -10.54 3.96 -0.95
C GLU A 26 -9.42 4.90 -1.43
N VAL A 27 -8.66 5.51 -0.51
CA VAL A 27 -7.49 6.32 -0.85
C VAL A 27 -6.43 5.47 -1.54
N LEU A 28 -6.12 4.29 -1.00
CA LEU A 28 -5.15 3.36 -1.59
C LEU A 28 -5.58 2.91 -3.00
N LYS A 29 -6.86 2.52 -3.19
CA LYS A 29 -7.38 2.12 -4.51
C LYS A 29 -7.31 3.23 -5.55
N ARG A 30 -7.51 4.48 -5.14
CA ARG A 30 -7.47 5.65 -6.04
C ARG A 30 -6.04 6.07 -6.38
N LYS A 31 -5.09 5.92 -5.46
CA LYS A 31 -3.70 6.40 -5.63
C LYS A 31 -2.76 5.35 -6.19
N PHE A 32 -2.99 4.07 -5.89
CA PHE A 32 -2.24 2.98 -6.50
C PHE A 32 -2.87 2.55 -7.82
N THR A 33 -2.03 2.06 -8.72
CA THR A 33 -2.49 1.23 -9.84
C THR A 33 -3.06 -0.09 -9.32
N LYS A 34 -3.87 -0.78 -10.13
CA LYS A 34 -4.43 -2.08 -9.76
C LYS A 34 -3.36 -3.11 -9.36
N LYS A 35 -2.20 -3.11 -10.02
CA LYS A 35 -1.06 -4.01 -9.68
C LYS A 35 -0.42 -3.62 -8.36
N GLU A 36 -0.11 -2.34 -8.16
CA GLU A 36 0.46 -1.84 -6.90
C GLU A 36 -0.45 -2.14 -5.70
N TYR A 37 -1.75 -1.85 -5.83
CA TYR A 37 -2.72 -2.14 -4.77
C TYR A 37 -2.77 -3.64 -4.46
N LYS A 38 -2.85 -4.50 -5.50
CA LYS A 38 -2.90 -5.96 -5.32
C LYS A 38 -1.65 -6.49 -4.62
N VAL A 39 -0.46 -6.07 -5.05
CA VAL A 39 0.82 -6.49 -4.45
C VAL A 39 0.94 -6.02 -3.00
N PHE A 40 0.66 -4.73 -2.76
CA PHE A 40 0.72 -4.15 -1.42
C PHE A 40 -0.21 -4.89 -0.44
N VAL A 41 -1.48 -5.06 -0.81
CA VAL A 41 -2.46 -5.76 0.05
C VAL A 41 -2.08 -7.20 0.30
N ALA A 42 -1.58 -7.91 -0.72
CA ALA A 42 -1.19 -9.31 -0.59
C ALA A 42 -0.02 -9.50 0.37
N ILE A 43 1.06 -8.73 0.18
CA ILE A 43 2.27 -8.79 1.01
C ILE A 43 1.92 -8.42 2.46
N GLU A 44 1.18 -7.32 2.66
CA GLU A 44 0.77 -6.86 3.98
C GLU A 44 -0.27 -7.77 4.66
N SER A 45 -0.95 -8.62 3.90
CA SER A 45 -1.82 -9.68 4.43
C SER A 45 -1.05 -10.97 4.74
N GLY A 46 0.26 -11.01 4.52
CA GLY A 46 1.11 -12.18 4.76
C GLY A 46 1.08 -13.22 3.63
N GLN A 47 0.61 -12.86 2.43
CA GLN A 47 0.72 -13.77 1.28
C GLN A 47 2.18 -13.88 0.84
N SER A 48 2.57 -15.08 0.40
CA SER A 48 3.92 -15.33 -0.09
C SER A 48 4.14 -14.69 -1.46
N ILE A 49 5.40 -14.34 -1.77
CA ILE A 49 5.76 -13.87 -3.11
C ILE A 49 5.52 -14.97 -4.15
N GLU A 50 5.69 -16.24 -3.79
CA GLU A 50 5.41 -17.37 -4.69
C GLU A 50 3.94 -17.42 -5.15
N ASP A 51 2.99 -17.15 -4.25
CA ASP A 51 1.57 -17.10 -4.60
C ASP A 51 1.26 -15.91 -5.51
N LEU A 52 1.93 -14.78 -5.27
CA LEU A 52 1.82 -13.59 -6.12
C LEU A 52 2.37 -13.84 -7.51
N LYS A 53 3.51 -14.52 -7.66
CA LYS A 53 4.08 -14.91 -8.96
C LYS A 53 3.07 -15.68 -9.79
N LYS A 54 2.43 -16.69 -9.19
CA LYS A 54 1.38 -17.50 -9.85
C LYS A 54 0.15 -16.67 -10.21
N SER A 55 -0.31 -15.82 -9.29
CA SER A 55 -1.54 -15.03 -9.47
C SER A 55 -1.39 -13.87 -10.46
N MET A 56 -0.19 -13.30 -10.57
CA MET A 56 0.07 -12.13 -11.41
C MET A 56 0.75 -12.48 -12.73
N LYS A 57 1.31 -13.70 -12.85
CA LYS A 57 2.15 -14.12 -13.98
C LYS A 57 3.33 -13.16 -14.21
N ASP A 58 3.87 -12.64 -13.12
CA ASP A 58 5.07 -11.80 -13.07
C ASP A 58 6.15 -12.58 -12.29
N ASP A 59 7.42 -12.23 -12.51
CA ASP A 59 8.54 -12.77 -11.74
C ASP A 59 8.69 -12.09 -10.37
N GLU A 60 9.59 -12.63 -9.56
CA GLU A 60 9.85 -12.19 -8.18
C GLU A 60 10.42 -10.79 -8.11
N GLU A 61 11.45 -10.51 -8.90
CA GLU A 61 12.09 -9.19 -8.97
C GLU A 61 11.03 -8.13 -9.33
N ARG A 62 10.17 -8.44 -10.29
CA ARG A 62 9.09 -7.54 -10.71
C ARG A 62 8.09 -7.28 -9.59
N ILE A 63 7.71 -8.29 -8.81
CA ILE A 63 6.79 -8.14 -7.67
C ILE A 63 7.43 -7.28 -6.57
N GLU A 64 8.68 -7.53 -6.24
CA GLU A 64 9.44 -6.74 -5.26
C GLU A 64 9.56 -5.27 -5.70
N GLU A 65 9.84 -5.02 -6.98
CA GLU A 65 9.88 -3.67 -7.53
C GLU A 65 8.52 -2.96 -7.45
N ILE A 66 7.42 -3.66 -7.75
CA ILE A 66 6.06 -3.11 -7.61
C ILE A 66 5.80 -2.74 -6.15
N TYR A 67 6.14 -3.64 -5.22
CA TYR A 67 5.97 -3.39 -3.79
C TYR A 67 6.78 -2.18 -3.32
N LYS A 68 8.06 -2.13 -3.66
CA LYS A 68 8.96 -0.99 -3.36
C LYS A 68 8.42 0.31 -3.95
N THR A 69 7.88 0.27 -5.16
CA THR A 69 7.25 1.43 -5.81
C THR A 69 5.99 1.87 -5.07
N ALA A 70 5.16 0.94 -4.62
CA ALA A 70 3.98 1.24 -3.81
C ALA A 70 4.37 1.90 -2.48
N CYS A 71 5.37 1.39 -1.76
CA CYS A 71 5.85 2.00 -0.50
C CYS A 71 6.46 3.39 -0.73
N LYS A 72 7.20 3.59 -1.83
CA LYS A 72 7.69 4.93 -2.22
C LYS A 72 6.55 5.90 -2.51
N LYS A 73 5.52 5.46 -3.23
CA LYS A 73 4.32 6.28 -3.50
C LYS A 73 3.58 6.63 -2.22
N LEU A 74 3.42 5.67 -1.32
CA LEU A 74 2.79 5.88 -0.01
C LEU A 74 3.48 7.00 0.78
N ASN A 75 4.80 7.13 0.63
CA ASN A 75 5.61 8.17 1.27
C ASN A 75 5.61 9.54 0.55
N GLN A 76 4.92 9.70 -0.57
CA GLN A 76 4.79 11.02 -1.20
C GLN A 76 3.89 11.90 -0.35
N GLU A 77 4.29 13.16 -0.13
CA GLU A 77 3.53 14.09 0.73
C GLU A 77 2.08 14.29 0.27
N LEU A 78 1.84 14.30 -1.05
CA LEU A 78 0.49 14.36 -1.61
C LEU A 78 -0.35 13.11 -1.31
N PHE A 79 0.29 11.94 -1.19
CA PHE A 79 -0.39 10.71 -0.80
C PHE A 79 -0.70 10.75 0.70
N LYS A 80 0.31 11.08 1.53
CA LYS A 80 0.15 11.16 2.99
C LYS A 80 -0.98 12.11 3.41
N LYS A 81 -1.09 13.28 2.77
CA LYS A 81 -2.19 14.23 3.01
C LYS A 81 -3.57 13.65 2.75
N GLU A 82 -3.69 12.69 1.84
CA GLU A 82 -4.97 12.04 1.52
C GLU A 82 -5.31 10.91 2.50
N LEU A 83 -4.30 10.35 3.19
CA LEU A 83 -4.47 9.30 4.21
C LEU A 83 -4.93 9.84 5.56
N VAL A 84 -4.70 11.13 5.82
CA VAL A 84 -5.04 11.76 7.10
C VAL A 84 -6.34 12.55 7.01
N SER A 85 -7.12 12.51 8.08
CA SER A 85 -8.19 13.48 8.31
C SER A 85 -7.56 14.79 8.77
N ILE A 86 -7.86 15.86 8.05
CA ILE A 86 -7.55 17.22 8.50
C ILE A 86 -8.71 17.62 9.41
N ASN A 87 -8.48 17.56 10.72
CA ASN A 87 -9.31 18.26 11.70
C ASN A 87 -8.86 19.71 11.80
#